data_AF-A0A1J3CKQ2-F1
#
_entry.id   AF-A0A1J3CKQ2-F1
#
_cell.length_a   1.000
_cell.length_b   1.000
_cell.length_c   1.000
_cell.angle_alpha   90.00
_cell.angle_beta   90.00
_cell.angle_gamma   90.00
#
_symmetry.space_group_name_H-M   'P 1'
#
loop_
_entity.id
_entity.type
_entity.pdbx_description
1 polymer ?
#
loop_
_entity_poly.entity_id
_entity_poly.type
_entity_poly.pdbx_seq_one_letter_code
_entity_poly.pdbx_strand_id
1 'polypeptide(L)'
;KRGLIYSLTFGVTRTCAQDENIQISLPGQTNELSIQTLYSTDGGDTYAWAFNATSDLVKVTFHNPGVQEDPTCGPFVDAVAIKEILPLRYNKGNLVKNGG
;
A
#
# COMPACT_ATOMS: atom_id res chain seq x y z
N LYS A 1 9.13 7.13 13.25
CA LYS A 1 9.22 8.34 14.10
C LYS A 1 7.95 9.14 13.89
N ARG A 2 7.32 9.58 14.97
CA ARG A 2 6.13 10.42 14.93
C ARG A 2 6.40 11.71 14.16
N GLY A 3 5.43 12.13 13.36
CA GLY A 3 5.43 13.38 12.59
C GLY A 3 6.18 13.32 11.25
N LEU A 4 6.72 12.17 10.87
CA LEU A 4 7.34 11.96 9.56
C LEU A 4 6.38 11.26 8.61
N ILE A 5 6.57 11.49 7.31
CA ILE A 5 5.79 10.86 6.24
C ILE A 5 6.52 9.60 5.79
N TYR A 6 5.79 8.51 5.65
CA TYR A 6 6.29 7.22 5.18
C TYR A 6 5.51 6.77 3.94
N SER A 7 6.20 6.11 3.02
CA SER A 7 5.61 5.34 1.93
C SER A 7 5.49 3.89 2.39
N LEU A 8 4.27 3.35 2.38
CA LEU A 8 4.01 1.92 2.40
C LEU A 8 3.95 1.44 0.95
N THR A 9 4.78 0.45 0.60
CA THR A 9 4.80 -0.16 -0.72
C THR A 9 4.69 -1.67 -0.56
N PHE A 10 3.88 -2.32 -1.39
CA PHE A 10 3.69 -3.76 -1.36
C PHE A 10 3.17 -4.22 -2.72
N GLY A 11 3.47 -5.48 -3.06
CA GLY A 11 2.78 -6.16 -4.13
C GLY A 11 1.57 -6.89 -3.56
N VAL A 12 0.53 -6.97 -4.37
CA VAL A 12 -0.67 -7.72 -4.04
C VAL A 12 -1.22 -8.39 -5.28
N THR A 13 -1.58 -9.66 -5.12
CA THR A 13 -2.24 -10.47 -6.14
C THR A 13 -3.39 -11.20 -5.52
N ARG A 14 -4.29 -11.73 -6.34
CA ARG A 14 -5.37 -12.57 -5.86
C ARG A 14 -5.49 -13.81 -6.71
N THR A 15 -5.62 -14.95 -6.03
CA THR A 15 -5.99 -16.21 -6.68
C THR A 15 -7.49 -16.44 -6.53
N CYS A 16 -8.18 -16.59 -7.66
CA CYS A 16 -9.62 -16.87 -7.75
C CYS A 16 -10.52 -15.72 -7.23
N ALA A 17 -11.79 -15.76 -7.67
CA ALA A 17 -12.80 -14.70 -7.56
C ALA A 17 -12.49 -13.44 -8.40
N GLN A 18 -13.47 -12.98 -9.18
CA GLN A 18 -13.37 -11.77 -9.99
C GLN A 18 -13.94 -10.60 -9.18
N ASP A 19 -13.16 -9.53 -9.03
CA ASP A 19 -13.44 -8.31 -8.25
C ASP A 19 -13.51 -8.48 -6.73
N GLU A 20 -12.35 -8.38 -6.08
CA GLU A 20 -12.31 -8.20 -4.63
C GLU A 20 -11.32 -7.11 -4.20
N ASN A 21 -11.69 -6.42 -3.13
CA ASN A 21 -10.90 -5.37 -2.52
C ASN A 21 -10.08 -5.92 -1.35
N ILE A 22 -8.89 -5.36 -1.13
CA ILE A 22 -8.18 -5.46 0.15
C ILE A 22 -8.32 -4.15 0.90
N GLN A 23 -8.67 -4.24 2.18
CA GLN A 23 -8.73 -3.09 3.04
C GLN A 23 -7.39 -2.92 3.76
N ILE A 24 -6.82 -1.73 3.69
CA ILE A 24 -5.58 -1.37 4.37
C ILE A 24 -5.91 -0.33 5.41
N SER A 25 -5.56 -0.63 6.65
CA SER A 25 -5.80 0.25 7.79
C SER A 25 -4.50 0.65 8.45
N LEU A 26 -4.34 1.95 8.59
CA LEU A 26 -3.31 2.66 9.35
C LEU A 26 -4.01 3.48 10.45
N PRO A 27 -3.31 3.91 11.50
CA PRO A 27 -3.90 4.76 12.52
C PRO A 27 -4.49 6.05 11.91
N GLY A 28 -5.82 6.17 11.94
CA GLY A 28 -6.56 7.32 11.42
C GLY A 28 -6.78 7.33 9.90
N GLN A 29 -6.39 6.29 9.17
CA GLN A 29 -6.63 6.17 7.74
C GLN A 29 -6.97 4.73 7.35
N THR A 30 -8.07 4.55 6.62
CA THR A 30 -8.46 3.27 6.05
C THR A 30 -8.72 3.48 4.58
N ASN A 31 -8.24 2.57 3.74
CA ASN A 31 -8.50 2.61 2.31
C ASN A 31 -8.79 1.21 1.79
N GLU A 32 -9.63 1.11 0.77
CA GLU A 32 -9.90 -0.12 0.04
C GLU A 32 -9.27 -0.04 -1.34
N LEU A 33 -8.50 -1.06 -1.69
CA LEU A 33 -7.82 -1.16 -2.97
C LEU A 33 -8.39 -2.36 -3.73
N SER A 34 -8.88 -2.11 -4.94
CA SER A 34 -9.26 -3.16 -5.88
C SER A 34 -8.03 -3.96 -6.28
N ILE A 35 -8.06 -5.29 -6.21
CA ILE A 35 -6.93 -6.13 -6.64
C ILE A 35 -7.30 -6.84 -7.93
N GLN A 36 -6.38 -6.84 -8.90
CA GLN A 36 -6.51 -7.64 -10.10
C GLN A 36 -6.37 -9.13 -9.80
N THR A 37 -7.37 -9.92 -10.20
CA THR A 37 -7.31 -11.38 -10.17
C THR A 37 -6.39 -11.90 -11.27
N LEU A 38 -5.42 -12.74 -10.92
CA LEU A 38 -4.48 -13.31 -11.87
C LEU A 38 -4.47 -14.84 -11.79
N TYR A 39 -4.27 -15.46 -12.96
CA TYR A 39 -4.20 -16.91 -13.13
C TYR A 39 -2.80 -17.38 -13.56
N SER A 40 -1.81 -16.49 -13.44
CA SER A 40 -0.40 -16.74 -13.76
C SER A 40 0.51 -16.17 -12.66
N THR A 41 1.77 -16.60 -12.66
CA THR A 41 2.78 -16.16 -11.66
C THR A 41 3.50 -14.87 -12.06
N ASP A 42 3.23 -14.37 -13.26
CA ASP A 42 3.84 -13.20 -13.89
C ASP A 42 2.82 -12.07 -14.01
N GLY A 43 2.55 -11.44 -12.87
CA GLY A 43 1.70 -10.26 -12.79
C GLY A 43 1.27 -9.99 -11.36
N GLY A 44 0.92 -8.73 -11.08
CA GLY A 44 0.33 -8.30 -9.81
C GLY A 44 0.28 -6.80 -9.69
N ASP A 45 -0.61 -6.31 -8.85
CA ASP A 45 -0.68 -4.88 -8.58
C ASP A 45 0.44 -4.51 -7.60
N THR A 46 1.10 -3.40 -7.88
CA THR A 46 2.04 -2.78 -6.94
C THR A 46 1.44 -1.47 -6.48
N TYR A 47 1.21 -1.34 -5.17
CA TYR A 47 0.68 -0.14 -4.58
C TYR A 47 1.74 0.60 -3.79
N ALA A 48 1.66 1.93 -3.83
CA ALA A 48 2.41 2.82 -2.95
C ALA A 48 1.44 3.82 -2.33
N TRP A 49 1.44 3.89 -1.00
CA TRP A 49 0.57 4.77 -0.24
C TRP A 49 1.38 5.54 0.81
N ALA A 50 1.31 6.87 0.76
CA ALA A 50 1.95 7.74 1.73
C ALA A 50 1.05 7.98 2.96
N PHE A 51 1.61 7.89 4.15
CA PHE A 51 0.92 8.20 5.41
C PHE A 51 1.82 8.99 6.37
N ASN A 52 1.20 9.80 7.23
CA ASN A 52 1.90 10.49 8.31
C ASN A 52 1.89 9.62 9.58
N ALA A 53 3.06 9.39 10.19
CA ALA A 53 3.16 8.62 11.41
C ALA A 53 2.64 9.42 12.62
N THR A 54 1.46 9.06 13.14
CA THR A 54 0.84 9.73 14.31
C THR A 54 1.49 9.34 15.64
N SER A 55 2.24 8.24 15.66
CA SER A 55 2.96 7.69 16.82
C SER A 55 4.31 7.12 16.40
N ASP A 56 5.20 6.85 17.37
CA ASP A 56 6.48 6.19 17.09
C ASP A 56 6.33 4.71 16.73
N LEU A 57 5.22 4.10 17.12
CA LEU A 57 4.79 2.76 16.72
C LEU A 57 3.51 2.86 15.89
N VAL A 58 3.57 2.48 14.61
CA VAL A 58 2.42 2.44 13.70
C VAL A 58 2.14 1.00 13.32
N LYS A 59 0.88 0.57 13.44
CA LYS A 59 0.43 -0.74 12.99
C LYS A 59 -0.23 -0.61 11.62
N VAL A 60 0.31 -1.30 10.63
CA VAL A 60 -0.34 -1.49 9.32
C VAL A 60 -1.13 -2.78 9.38
N THR A 61 -2.39 -2.75 8.98
CA THR A 61 -3.24 -3.95 8.92
C THR A 61 -3.76 -4.12 7.50
N PHE A 62 -3.39 -5.23 6.88
CA PHE A 62 -4.03 -5.72 5.66
C PHE A 62 -5.21 -6.60 6.09
N HIS A 63 -6.41 -6.25 5.66
CA HIS A 63 -7.64 -6.94 6.00
C HIS A 63 -8.30 -7.44 4.72
N ASN A 64 -8.64 -8.72 4.70
CA ASN A 64 -9.44 -9.33 3.65
C ASN A 64 -10.90 -9.33 4.12
N PRO A 65 -11.74 -8.38 3.67
CA PRO A 65 -13.15 -8.32 4.08
C PRO A 65 -14.02 -9.36 3.37
N GLY A 66 -13.52 -9.97 2.29
CA GLY A 66 -14.30 -10.85 1.42
C GLY A 66 -14.69 -12.16 2.08
N VAL A 67 -15.88 -12.64 1.74
CA VAL A 67 -16.29 -14.03 1.94
C VAL A 67 -15.95 -14.76 0.64
N GLN A 68 -14.84 -15.51 0.63
CA GLN A 68 -14.53 -16.39 -0.50
C GLN A 68 -15.44 -17.62 -0.49
N GLU A 69 -15.87 -18.07 -1.67
CA GLU A 69 -16.53 -19.38 -1.82
C GLU A 69 -15.62 -20.53 -1.38
N ASP A 70 -14.32 -20.41 -1.68
CA ASP A 70 -13.28 -21.35 -1.26
C ASP A 70 -12.35 -20.67 -0.23
N PRO A 71 -12.21 -21.22 1.00
CA PRO A 71 -11.36 -20.65 2.05
C PRO A 71 -9.85 -20.68 1.73
N THR A 72 -9.44 -21.40 0.68
CA THR A 72 -8.06 -21.40 0.19
C THR A 72 -7.76 -20.20 -0.73
N CYS A 73 -8.80 -19.52 -1.21
CA CYS A 73 -8.66 -18.34 -2.04
C CYS A 73 -8.45 -17.09 -1.17
N GLY A 74 -7.89 -16.03 -1.74
CA GLY A 74 -7.67 -14.78 -1.03
C GLY A 74 -6.54 -13.96 -1.61
N PRO A 75 -6.29 -12.76 -1.05
CA PRO A 75 -5.19 -11.92 -1.48
C PRO A 75 -3.85 -12.47 -0.98
N PHE A 76 -2.88 -12.53 -1.88
CA PHE A 76 -1.47 -12.73 -1.56
C PHE A 76 -0.78 -11.39 -1.52
N VAL A 77 -0.21 -11.06 -0.36
CA VAL A 77 0.58 -9.85 -0.15
C VAL A 77 2.05 -10.22 -0.12
N ASP A 78 2.85 -9.57 -0.95
CA ASP A 78 4.29 -9.78 -1.02
C ASP A 78 5.08 -8.45 -1.03
N ALA A 79 6.40 -8.56 -0.95
CA ALA A 79 7.33 -7.43 -1.07
C ALA A 79 6.98 -6.18 -0.22
N VAL A 80 6.48 -6.37 1.01
CA VAL A 80 6.06 -5.27 1.87
C VAL A 80 7.27 -4.47 2.36
N ALA A 81 7.26 -3.17 2.06
CA ALA A 81 8.29 -2.22 2.43
C ALA A 81 7.68 -0.94 3.01
N ILE A 82 8.37 -0.36 4.00
CA ILE A 82 8.03 0.95 4.56
C ILE A 82 9.29 1.82 4.50
N LYS A 83 9.19 3.00 3.89
CA LYS A 83 10.31 3.92 3.75
C LYS A 83 9.91 5.34 4.10
N GLU A 84 10.73 6.03 4.89
CA GLU A 84 10.56 7.46 5.15
C GLU A 84 10.67 8.26 3.84
N ILE A 85 9.67 9.09 3.56
CA ILE A 85 9.69 10.06 2.46
C ILE A 85 10.40 11.30 2.98
N LEU A 86 11.62 11.51 2.51
CA LEU A 86 12.39 12.71 2.86
C LEU A 86 11.79 13.92 2.14
N PRO A 87 11.64 15.07 2.83
CA PRO A 87 11.19 16.29 2.18
C PRO A 87 12.18 16.66 1.07
N LEU A 88 11.64 16.94 -0.13
CA LEU A 88 12.42 17.46 -1.23
C LEU A 88 13.05 18.79 -0.80
N ARG A 89 14.37 18.84 -0.74
CA ARG A 89 15.12 20.07 -0.49
C ARG A 89 15.45 20.72 -1.81
N TYR A 90 15.38 22.05 -1.87
CA TYR A 90 15.94 22.79 -3.00
C TYR A 90 17.45 22.53 -3.04
N ASN A 91 17.89 21.85 -4.10
CA ASN A 91 19.31 21.74 -4.39
C ASN A 91 19.77 23.03 -5.07
N LYS A 92 20.92 23.58 -4.64
CA LYS A 92 21.55 24.74 -5.31
C LYS A 92 21.65 24.44 -6.82
N GLY A 93 21.05 25.30 -7.65
CA GLY A 93 21.06 25.19 -9.10
C GLY A 93 19.81 24.55 -9.73
N ASN A 94 18.89 23.96 -8.94
CA ASN A 94 17.59 23.55 -9.46
C ASN A 94 16.57 24.68 -9.28
N LEU A 95 16.23 25.36 -10.37
CA LEU A 95 15.31 26.50 -10.40
C LEU A 95 13.82 26.09 -10.56
N VAL A 96 13.53 24.80 -10.73
CA VAL A 96 12.18 24.33 -11.05
C VAL A 96 11.64 23.42 -9.96
N LYS A 97 10.44 23.77 -9.47
CA LYS A 97 9.58 22.89 -8.66
C LYS A 97 8.40 22.48 -9.53
N ASN A 98 8.18 21.18 -9.71
CA ASN A 98 6.96 20.71 -10.38
C ASN A 98 5.75 21.04 -9.51
N GLY A 99 4.86 21.90 -10.03
CA GLY A 99 3.57 22.24 -9.41
C GLY A 99 3.45 23.61 -8.73
N GLY A 100 4.46 24.49 -8.82
CA GLY A 100 4.41 25.84 -8.23
C GLY A 100 4.88 25.92 -6.78
#